data_AF-A0A643EVN4-F1
#
_entry.id   AF-A0A643EVN4-F1
#
_cell.length_a   1.000
_cell.length_b   1.000
_cell.length_c   1.000
_cell.angle_alpha   90.00
_cell.angle_beta   90.00
_cell.angle_gamma   90.00
#
_symmetry.space_group_name_H-M   'P 1'
#
loop_
_entity.id
_entity.type
_entity.pdbx_description
1 polymer ?
#
loop_
_entity_poly.entity_id
_entity_poly.type
_entity_poly.pdbx_seq_one_letter_code
_entity_poly.pdbx_strand_id
1 'polypeptide(L)'
;MNATPPKGQLVAAVAPKGRPLTFTFDGVEFQGFEGQSVLAALLQSGHVLRYSEFDGMPRAGFCLMAACQDCWVWTSEGKRLRSCSTLLHQNMSLLSRFDAWGRS
;
A
#
# COMPACT_ATOMS: atom_id res chain seq x y z
N MET A 1 16.67 0.30 -14.69
CA MET A 1 16.14 -1.03 -15.04
C MET A 1 14.63 -0.94 -14.93
N ASN A 2 13.92 -0.75 -16.03
CA ASN A 2 12.46 -0.58 -16.03
C ASN A 2 11.81 -1.96 -16.15
N ALA A 3 11.61 -2.62 -15.01
CA ALA A 3 10.71 -3.77 -14.96
C ALA A 3 9.27 -3.24 -15.06
N THR A 4 8.50 -3.72 -16.02
CA THR A 4 7.05 -3.53 -16.03
C THR A 4 6.51 -4.02 -14.69
N PRO A 5 5.75 -3.20 -13.93
CA PRO A 5 5.20 -3.64 -12.65
C PRO A 5 4.33 -4.88 -12.91
N PRO A 6 4.57 -5.99 -12.19
CA PRO A 6 3.82 -7.22 -12.41
C PRO A 6 2.34 -6.96 -12.12
N LYS A 7 1.46 -7.59 -12.91
CA LYS A 7 0.02 -7.59 -12.62
C LYS A 7 -0.22 -8.12 -11.20
N GLY A 8 -1.06 -7.45 -10.42
CA GLY A 8 -1.41 -7.88 -9.07
C GLY A 8 -1.91 -9.31 -9.03
N GLN A 9 -1.44 -10.08 -8.05
CA GLN A 9 -1.81 -11.49 -7.86
C GLN A 9 -3.00 -11.65 -6.90
N LEU A 10 -3.36 -10.59 -6.17
CA LEU A 10 -4.53 -10.59 -5.30
C LEU A 10 -5.77 -10.26 -6.14
N VAL A 11 -6.75 -11.15 -6.11
CA VAL A 11 -8.05 -10.96 -6.76
C VAL A 11 -9.12 -11.01 -5.69
N ALA A 12 -10.04 -10.04 -5.71
CA ALA A 12 -11.18 -10.06 -4.80
C ALA A 12 -12.08 -11.27 -5.11
N ALA A 13 -12.34 -12.11 -4.11
CA ALA A 13 -13.23 -13.26 -4.26
C ALA A 13 -14.68 -12.84 -4.59
N VAL A 14 -15.06 -11.64 -4.16
CA VAL A 14 -16.36 -11.02 -4.43
C VAL A 14 -16.14 -9.62 -4.95
N ALA A 15 -16.94 -9.20 -5.92
CA ALA A 15 -16.91 -7.84 -6.44
C ALA A 15 -17.12 -6.81 -5.30
N PRO A 16 -16.30 -5.76 -5.22
CA PRO A 16 -16.49 -4.68 -4.24
C PRO A 16 -17.87 -4.03 -4.42
N LYS A 17 -18.56 -3.76 -3.30
CA LYS A 17 -19.86 -3.08 -3.29
C LYS A 17 -19.78 -1.60 -2.88
N GLY A 18 -18.65 -1.19 -2.30
CA GLY A 18 -18.43 0.20 -1.91
C GLY A 18 -18.28 1.11 -3.13
N ARG A 19 -18.43 2.42 -2.93
CA ARG A 19 -18.15 3.39 -3.98
C ARG A 19 -16.66 3.39 -4.35
N PRO A 20 -16.30 3.66 -5.62
CA PRO A 20 -14.91 3.83 -6.02
C PRO A 20 -14.26 4.98 -5.24
N LEU A 21 -13.01 4.79 -4.86
CA LEU A 21 -12.16 5.77 -4.18
C LEU A 21 -10.86 5.94 -4.97
N THR A 22 -10.37 7.18 -5.02
CA THR A 22 -9.05 7.50 -5.57
C THR A 22 -8.10 7.83 -4.43
N PHE A 23 -6.86 7.34 -4.51
CA PHE A 23 -5.78 7.64 -3.58
C PHE A 23 -4.44 7.65 -4.31
N THR A 24 -3.40 8.18 -3.67
CA THR A 24 -2.03 8.15 -4.22
C THR A 24 -1.11 7.30 -3.38
N PHE A 25 -0.21 6.59 -4.04
CA PHE A 25 0.88 5.86 -3.42
C PHE A 25 2.16 6.12 -4.20
N ASP A 26 3.20 6.64 -3.52
CA ASP A 26 4.45 7.10 -4.14
C ASP A 26 4.22 8.06 -5.32
N GLY A 27 3.23 8.95 -5.17
CA GLY A 27 2.84 9.92 -6.21
C GLY A 27 2.08 9.35 -7.40
N VAL A 28 1.86 8.03 -7.44
CA VAL A 28 1.06 7.36 -8.48
C VAL A 28 -0.38 7.24 -8.00
N GLU A 29 -1.33 7.58 -8.87
CA GLU A 29 -2.76 7.45 -8.59
C GLU A 29 -3.21 5.99 -8.69
N PHE A 30 -3.99 5.54 -7.71
CA PHE A 30 -4.62 4.22 -7.66
C PHE A 30 -6.11 4.35 -7.37
N GLN A 31 -6.84 3.32 -7.81
CA GLN A 31 -8.26 3.15 -7.50
C GLN A 31 -8.46 2.00 -6.54
N GLY A 32 -9.41 2.17 -5.63
CA GLY A 32 -9.92 1.12 -4.76
C GLY A 32 -11.39 1.38 -4.46
N PHE A 33 -11.93 0.71 -3.46
CA PHE A 33 -13.33 0.80 -3.08
C PHE A 33 -13.48 0.98 -1.58
N GLU A 34 -14.52 1.71 -1.19
CA GLU A 34 -14.89 1.85 0.22
C GLU A 34 -15.09 0.48 0.88
N GLY A 35 -14.59 0.34 2.11
CA GLY A 35 -14.58 -0.92 2.86
C GLY A 35 -13.37 -1.82 2.60
N GLN A 36 -12.54 -1.53 1.59
CA GLN A 36 -11.25 -2.21 1.43
C GLN A 36 -10.22 -1.67 2.43
N SER A 37 -9.28 -2.53 2.84
CA SER A 37 -8.05 -2.06 3.45
C SER A 37 -7.11 -1.47 2.40
N VAL A 38 -6.23 -0.57 2.82
CA VAL A 38 -5.17 -0.01 1.96
C VAL A 38 -4.33 -1.13 1.33
N LEU A 39 -3.99 -2.17 2.11
CA LEU A 39 -3.23 -3.33 1.60
C LEU A 39 -3.96 -4.01 0.44
N ALA A 40 -5.26 -4.29 0.59
CA ALA A 40 -6.03 -4.99 -0.42
C ALA A 40 -6.07 -4.20 -1.74
N ALA A 41 -6.23 -2.87 -1.67
CA ALA A 41 -6.20 -2.01 -2.85
C ALA A 41 -4.83 -2.02 -3.56
N LEU A 42 -3.73 -1.90 -2.81
CA LEU A 42 -2.37 -1.90 -3.36
C LEU A 42 -1.93 -3.26 -3.93
N LEU A 43 -2.33 -4.38 -3.32
CA LEU A 43 -1.96 -5.71 -3.82
C LEU A 43 -2.70 -6.09 -5.10
N GLN A 44 -3.91 -5.56 -5.31
CA GLN A 44 -4.64 -5.71 -6.57
C GLN A 44 -3.93 -5.01 -7.74
N SER A 45 -3.16 -3.96 -7.48
CA SER A 45 -2.35 -3.28 -8.51
C SER A 45 -0.94 -3.85 -8.70
N GLY A 46 -0.52 -4.80 -7.86
CA GLY A 46 0.80 -5.44 -7.94
C GLY A 46 1.95 -4.63 -7.33
N HIS A 47 1.64 -3.75 -6.38
CA HIS A 47 2.60 -2.79 -5.86
C HIS A 47 3.41 -3.28 -4.64
N VAL A 48 4.63 -2.74 -4.46
CA VAL A 48 5.47 -2.95 -3.28
C VAL A 48 5.10 -1.94 -2.20
N LEU A 49 4.85 -2.38 -0.97
CA LEU A 49 4.39 -1.47 0.08
C LEU A 49 5.52 -0.76 0.81
N ARG A 50 6.65 -1.43 0.98
CA ARG A 50 7.79 -0.88 1.69
C ARG A 50 9.07 -1.62 1.32
N TYR A 51 10.17 -1.09 1.84
CA TYR A 51 11.45 -1.78 1.84
C TYR A 51 11.84 -2.08 3.29
N SER A 52 12.40 -3.26 3.50
CA SER A 52 12.87 -3.71 4.82
C SER A 52 14.13 -2.94 5.22
N GLU A 53 14.20 -2.52 6.47
CA GLU A 53 15.35 -1.82 7.05
C GLU A 53 16.57 -2.74 7.26
N PHE A 54 16.36 -4.06 7.22
CA PHE A 54 17.41 -5.05 7.50
C PHE A 54 18.21 -5.45 6.25
N ASP A 55 17.51 -5.65 5.13
CA ASP A 55 18.07 -6.19 3.89
C ASP A 55 17.76 -5.33 2.65
N GLY A 56 16.99 -4.24 2.81
CA GLY A 56 16.59 -3.38 1.71
C GLY A 56 15.62 -4.03 0.72
N MET A 57 15.14 -5.26 1.00
CA MET A 57 14.30 -5.99 0.06
C MET A 57 12.85 -5.50 0.08
N PRO A 58 12.14 -5.54 -1.06
CA PRO A 58 10.75 -5.13 -1.14
C PRO A 58 9.87 -6.05 -0.30
N ARG A 59 8.92 -5.46 0.44
CA ARG A 59 7.90 -6.17 1.21
C ARG A 59 6.53 -5.64 0.81
N ALA A 60 5.59 -6.58 0.62
CA ALA A 60 4.22 -6.26 0.24
C ALA A 60 3.22 -6.50 1.38
N GLY A 61 3.56 -7.31 2.39
CA GLY A 61 2.61 -7.78 3.39
C GLY A 61 1.65 -8.84 2.83
N PHE A 62 1.32 -9.85 3.63
CA PHE A 62 0.51 -10.99 3.16
C PHE A 62 -0.55 -11.45 4.16
N CYS A 63 -0.35 -11.22 5.46
CA CYS A 63 -1.17 -11.86 6.49
C CYS A 63 -2.58 -11.26 6.66
N LEU A 64 -2.83 -10.03 6.18
CA LEU A 64 -4.10 -9.30 6.34
C LEU A 64 -4.61 -9.18 7.80
N MET A 65 -3.76 -9.43 8.80
CA MET A 65 -4.12 -9.48 10.22
C MET A 65 -3.15 -8.70 11.13
N ALA A 66 -2.36 -7.80 10.54
CA ALA A 66 -1.34 -7.01 11.24
C ALA A 66 -0.20 -7.81 11.91
N ALA A 67 -0.07 -9.13 11.70
CA ALA A 67 0.97 -9.93 12.34
C ALA A 67 2.34 -9.89 11.63
N CYS A 68 2.37 -9.90 10.29
CA CYS A 68 3.61 -10.06 9.52
C CYS A 68 4.57 -8.86 9.55
N GLN A 69 4.11 -7.68 10.00
CA GLN A 69 4.88 -6.43 10.04
C GLN A 69 5.42 -5.91 8.68
N ASP A 70 5.08 -6.58 7.59
CA ASP A 70 5.47 -6.17 6.23
C ASP A 70 4.48 -5.20 5.57
N CYS A 71 3.34 -4.91 6.24
CA CYS A 71 2.27 -4.06 5.70
C CYS A 71 2.40 -2.57 6.07
N TRP A 72 3.58 -2.11 6.51
CA TRP A 72 3.74 -0.70 6.89
C TRP A 72 3.82 0.21 5.68
N VAL A 73 3.12 1.35 5.76
CA VAL A 73 3.19 2.48 4.82
C VAL A 73 3.28 3.78 5.62
N TRP A 74 3.58 4.88 4.95
CA TRP A 74 3.65 6.22 5.53
C TRP A 74 2.56 7.12 4.97
N THR A 75 2.07 8.06 5.76
CA THR A 75 1.31 9.21 5.24
C THR A 75 2.27 10.31 4.76
N SER A 76 1.76 11.26 3.98
CA SER A 76 2.47 12.47 3.58
C SER A 76 3.02 13.29 4.75
N GLU A 77 2.42 13.18 5.94
CA GLU A 77 2.84 13.88 7.15
C GLU A 77 3.84 13.07 8.00
N GLY A 78 4.27 11.91 7.52
CA GLY A 78 5.26 11.07 8.19
C GLY A 78 4.72 10.14 9.27
N LYS A 79 3.40 9.96 9.36
CA LYS A 79 2.81 8.97 10.26
C LYS A 79 2.90 7.58 9.64
N ARG A 80 3.33 6.59 10.41
CA ARG A 80 3.34 5.18 9.98
C ARG A 80 1.98 4.51 10.21
N LEU A 81 1.48 3.78 9.22
CA LEU A 81 0.20 3.07 9.25
C LEU A 81 0.36 1.60 8.87
N ARG A 82 -0.42 0.71 9.50
CA ARG A 82 -0.55 -0.69 9.06
C ARG A 82 -1.59 -0.74 7.94
N SER A 83 -1.15 -0.78 6.69
CA SER A 83 -2.04 -0.79 5.53
C SER A 83 -3.05 -1.95 5.57
N CYS A 84 -2.69 -3.06 6.21
CA CYS A 84 -3.52 -4.24 6.32
C CYS A 84 -4.72 -4.11 7.26
N SER A 85 -4.72 -3.14 8.19
CA SER A 85 -5.83 -2.87 9.11
C SER A 85 -6.37 -1.44 8.99
N THR A 86 -5.80 -0.63 8.11
CA THR A 86 -6.28 0.72 7.81
C THR A 86 -7.24 0.68 6.63
N LEU A 87 -8.44 1.23 6.81
CA LEU A 87 -9.41 1.38 5.73
C LEU A 87 -8.93 2.43 4.72
N LEU A 88 -9.24 2.17 3.45
CA LEU A 88 -8.99 3.12 2.38
C LEU A 88 -9.97 4.29 2.45
N HIS A 89 -9.47 5.50 2.28
CA HIS A 89 -10.28 6.72 2.19
C HIS A 89 -9.93 7.53 0.94
N GLN A 90 -10.89 8.33 0.47
CA GLN A 90 -10.72 9.23 -0.66
C GLN A 90 -9.56 10.20 -0.41
N ASN A 91 -8.75 10.45 -1.44
CA ASN A 91 -7.63 11.39 -1.46
C ASN A 91 -6.56 11.09 -0.39
N MET A 92 -6.47 9.86 0.12
CA MET A 92 -5.30 9.45 0.89
C MET A 92 -4.03 9.62 0.06
N SER A 93 -2.98 10.15 0.68
CA SER A 93 -1.63 10.17 0.11
C SER A 93 -0.70 9.35 0.98
N LEU A 94 -0.15 8.30 0.38
CA LEU A 94 0.64 7.30 1.07
C LEU A 94 1.99 7.11 0.37
N LEU A 95 2.98 6.65 1.12
CA LEU A 95 4.34 6.48 0.64
C LEU A 95 4.93 5.15 1.13
N SER A 96 5.73 4.49 0.29
CA SER A 96 6.49 3.29 0.67
C SER A 96 7.68 3.60 1.57
N ARG A 97 8.14 4.85 1.52
CA ARG A 97 9.23 5.40 2.32
C ARG A 97 8.87 6.83 2.72
N PHE A 98 9.33 7.26 3.88
CA PHE A 98 9.20 8.65 4.28
C PHE A 98 10.59 9.22 4.52
N ASP A 99 10.88 10.36 3.89
CA ASP A 99 12.15 11.08 4.01
C ASP A 99 12.28 11.80 5.38
N ALA A 100 11.89 11.16 6.48
CA ALA A 100 12.09 11.69 7.84
C ALA A 100 13.57 11.74 8.24
N TRP A 101 14.38 10.87 7.66
CA TRP A 101 15.82 10.83 7.85
C TRP A 101 16.45 11.44 6.62
N GLY A 102 16.99 12.66 6.77
CA GLY A 102 17.54 13.44 5.67
C GLY A 102 18.39 12.60 4.72
N ARG A 103 18.19 12.85 3.42
CA ARG A 103 19.01 12.33 2.32
C ARG A 103 20.49 12.39 2.70
N SER A 104 21.17 11.26 2.62
CA SER A 104 22.61 11.21 2.35
C SER A 104 22.81 10.73 0.93
#